data_AF-A0A956LW68-F1
#
_entry.id   AF-A0A956LW68-F1
#
_cell.length_a   1.000
_cell.length_b   1.000
_cell.length_c   1.000
_cell.angle_alpha   90.00
_cell.angle_beta   90.00
_cell.angle_gamma   90.00
#
_symmetry.space_group_name_H-M   'P 1'
#
loop_
_entity.id
_entity.type
_entity.pdbx_description
1 polymer ?
#
loop_
_entity_poly.entity_id
_entity_poly.type
_entity_poly.pdbx_seq_one_letter_code
_entity_poly.pdbx_strand_id
1 'polypeptide(L)'
;MRRARVLLWGGALFALTAMGCADRRTPSESEISAHPAEWAQPTSMDFHGERVYERGPEACRTCHGADLHGDVDVASCYDCHDGAGGHPYGWVRPEEIPFHGNAFVSEGPAYCENCHGADSRGGWSGVSCYTCHAGGPSGHPDGWMNPSSASFHGRRASQQGFEDCRRCHGNDLEGGISGVACSDCHQ
;
A
#
# COMPACT_ATOMS: atom_id res chain seq x y z
N MET A 1 52.20 45.45 66.72
CA MET A 1 51.30 46.51 66.21
C MET A 1 51.42 46.59 64.69
N ARG A 2 50.40 46.13 63.92
CA ARG A 2 50.04 46.66 62.58
C ARG A 2 48.88 45.86 61.97
N ARG A 3 47.69 46.48 62.09
CA ARG A 3 46.60 46.64 61.10
C ARG A 3 46.01 45.39 60.44
N ALA A 4 44.83 45.04 60.93
CA ALA A 4 43.81 44.29 60.21
C ALA A 4 43.46 44.95 58.86
N ARG A 5 43.29 44.13 57.83
CA ARG A 5 42.66 44.51 56.56
C ARG A 5 41.39 43.70 56.41
N VAL A 6 40.27 44.36 56.66
CA VAL A 6 38.93 43.91 56.27
C VAL A 6 38.85 44.05 54.75
N LEU A 7 38.68 42.94 54.04
CA LEU A 7 38.34 42.93 52.61
C LEU A 7 36.86 42.56 52.48
N LEU A 8 36.03 43.59 52.29
CA LEU A 8 34.67 43.47 51.78
C LEU A 8 34.77 43.14 50.29
N TRP A 9 34.32 41.95 49.89
CA TRP A 9 33.96 41.67 48.50
C TRP A 9 32.47 41.37 48.46
N GLY A 10 31.75 42.32 47.86
CA GLY A 10 30.31 42.28 47.65
C GLY A 10 29.90 41.16 46.72
N GLY A 11 28.66 40.71 46.90
CA GLY A 11 28.05 39.69 46.07
C GLY A 11 27.82 40.14 44.63
N ALA A 12 27.85 39.16 43.73
CA ALA A 12 27.16 39.21 42.45
C ALA A 12 26.56 37.82 42.20
N LEU A 13 25.30 37.67 42.62
CA LEU A 13 24.39 36.67 42.09
C LEU A 13 23.85 37.26 40.79
N PHE A 14 24.23 36.75 39.62
CA PHE A 14 23.54 37.08 38.37
C PHE A 14 23.44 35.88 37.44
N ALA A 15 22.19 35.41 37.37
CA ALA A 15 21.45 34.85 36.25
C ALA A 15 22.14 33.85 35.30
N LEU A 16 21.59 32.62 35.30
CA LEU A 16 21.53 31.79 34.11
C LEU A 16 20.97 32.61 32.94
N THR A 17 21.74 32.75 31.87
CA THR A 17 21.21 32.98 30.53
C THR A 17 21.56 31.78 29.68
N ALA A 18 20.56 30.89 29.53
CA ALA A 18 20.50 29.95 28.43
C ALA A 18 20.44 30.76 27.12
N MET A 19 21.60 30.98 26.51
CA MET A 19 21.70 31.58 25.18
C MET A 19 22.78 30.86 24.38
N GLY A 20 22.51 29.60 24.10
CA GLY A 20 23.07 28.88 22.96
C GLY A 20 21.90 28.51 22.07
N CYS A 21 21.33 29.50 21.39
CA CYS A 21 20.31 29.30 20.38
C CYS A 21 20.82 28.23 19.41
N ALA A 22 20.03 27.17 19.21
CA ALA A 22 20.23 26.25 18.12
C ALA A 22 20.15 27.06 16.82
N ASP A 23 21.30 27.36 16.23
CA ASP A 23 21.35 27.91 14.88
C ASP A 23 20.60 26.93 13.99
N ARG A 24 19.50 27.39 13.37
CA ARG A 24 18.91 26.69 12.24
C ARG A 24 19.96 26.74 11.14
N ARG A 25 20.73 25.67 11.01
CA ARG A 25 21.51 25.42 9.81
C ARG A 25 20.51 25.31 8.67
N THR A 26 20.59 26.21 7.70
CA THR A 26 20.02 25.97 6.38
C THR A 26 20.86 24.86 5.76
N PRO A 27 20.32 23.64 5.59
CA PRO A 27 21.07 22.59 4.96
C PRO A 27 21.41 23.07 3.53
N SER A 28 22.67 22.93 3.13
CA SER A 28 23.10 23.13 1.74
C SER A 28 22.24 22.28 0.81
N GLU A 29 22.09 22.64 -0.47
CA GLU A 29 21.24 21.89 -1.44
C GLU A 29 21.58 20.38 -1.51
N SER A 30 22.74 19.96 -0.99
CA SER A 30 23.15 18.56 -0.83
C SER A 30 22.66 17.87 0.45
N GLU A 31 22.07 18.56 1.42
CA GLU A 31 21.78 18.01 2.75
C GLU A 31 20.37 17.40 2.90
N ILE A 32 19.47 17.48 1.89
CA ILE A 32 18.34 16.54 1.78
C ILE A 32 18.02 16.22 0.30
N SER A 33 19.02 15.88 -0.50
CA SER A 33 18.77 15.01 -1.66
C SER A 33 19.09 13.59 -1.21
N ALA A 34 18.13 12.94 -0.51
CA ALA A 34 18.28 11.56 -0.08
C ALA A 34 18.54 10.60 -1.26
N HIS A 35 18.21 11.05 -2.47
CA HIS A 35 18.44 10.36 -3.72
C HIS A 35 19.07 11.31 -4.74
N PRO A 36 19.91 10.83 -5.67
CA PRO A 36 20.52 11.65 -6.71
C PRO A 36 19.48 12.04 -7.79
N ALA A 37 19.75 13.05 -8.61
CA ALA A 37 18.77 13.56 -9.59
C ALA A 37 18.36 12.52 -10.65
N GLU A 38 19.24 11.56 -10.90
CA GLU A 38 19.06 10.43 -11.81
C GLU A 38 18.05 9.41 -11.29
N TRP A 39 17.64 9.50 -10.02
CA TRP A 39 16.62 8.66 -9.39
C TRP A 39 15.24 8.77 -10.06
N ALA A 40 14.92 9.93 -10.62
CA ALA A 40 13.69 10.14 -11.38
C ALA A 40 13.80 9.74 -12.87
N GLN A 41 14.96 9.27 -13.33
CA GLN A 41 15.21 8.98 -14.75
C GLN A 41 15.04 7.49 -15.05
N PRO A 42 14.06 7.07 -15.88
CA PRO A 42 13.80 5.65 -16.16
C PRO A 42 14.96 4.87 -16.77
N THR A 43 15.92 5.55 -17.39
CA THR A 43 17.12 4.93 -17.98
C THR A 43 18.28 4.80 -17.00
N SER A 44 18.15 5.31 -15.78
CA SER A 44 19.18 5.22 -14.75
C SER A 44 19.17 3.83 -14.11
N MET A 45 20.36 3.30 -13.82
CA MET A 45 20.49 2.09 -12.98
C MET A 45 20.02 2.31 -11.54
N ASP A 46 19.93 3.56 -11.11
CA ASP A 46 19.41 3.99 -9.82
C ASP A 46 17.99 4.56 -9.95
N PHE A 47 17.23 4.19 -10.98
CA PHE A 47 15.84 4.62 -11.12
C PHE A 47 15.00 4.16 -9.92
N HIS A 48 14.19 5.06 -9.37
CA HIS A 48 13.38 4.78 -8.20
C HIS A 48 12.40 3.63 -8.40
N GLY A 49 11.86 3.46 -9.60
CA GLY A 49 10.94 2.35 -9.91
C GLY A 49 11.61 0.99 -9.74
N GLU A 50 12.88 0.86 -10.12
CA GLU A 50 13.65 -0.37 -9.89
C GLU A 50 13.84 -0.63 -8.39
N ARG A 51 14.05 0.43 -7.62
CA ARG A 51 14.28 0.34 -6.17
C ARG A 51 13.00 0.02 -5.41
N VAL A 52 11.87 0.56 -5.85
CA VAL A 52 10.54 0.19 -5.36
C VAL A 52 10.22 -1.26 -5.74
N TYR A 53 10.60 -1.72 -6.93
CA TYR A 53 10.46 -3.11 -7.34
C TYR A 53 11.29 -4.07 -6.46
N GLU A 54 12.57 -3.75 -6.21
CA GLU A 54 13.47 -4.58 -5.41
C GLU A 54 13.09 -4.66 -3.92
N ARG A 55 12.58 -3.56 -3.34
CA ARG A 55 12.46 -3.40 -1.87
C ARG A 55 11.03 -3.22 -1.37
N GLY A 56 10.08 -2.98 -2.28
CA GLY A 56 8.72 -2.58 -1.94
C GLY A 56 8.60 -1.13 -1.46
N PRO A 57 7.41 -0.52 -1.59
CA PRO A 57 7.16 0.85 -1.12
C PRO A 57 7.24 1.01 0.41
N GLU A 58 7.12 -0.10 1.17
CA GLU A 58 7.24 -0.14 2.63
C GLU A 58 8.59 0.41 3.12
N ALA A 59 9.67 0.12 2.39
CA ALA A 59 11.02 0.56 2.74
C ALA A 59 11.17 2.08 2.73
N CYS A 60 10.28 2.79 2.04
CA CYS A 60 10.31 4.24 1.87
C CYS A 60 9.52 4.99 2.95
N ARG A 61 8.61 4.30 3.67
CA ARG A 61 7.66 4.90 4.62
C ARG A 61 8.31 5.66 5.78
N THR A 62 9.54 5.31 6.15
CA THR A 62 10.28 5.98 7.23
C THR A 62 10.54 7.45 6.92
N CYS A 63 10.76 7.81 5.66
CA CYS A 63 11.03 9.18 5.25
C CYS A 63 9.86 9.81 4.48
N HIS A 64 9.13 9.02 3.70
CA HIS A 64 8.02 9.49 2.85
C HIS A 64 6.64 9.43 3.53
N GLY A 65 6.58 9.08 4.82
CA GLY A 65 5.33 8.96 5.57
C GLY A 65 4.72 7.56 5.47
N ALA A 66 3.91 7.19 6.48
CA ALA A 66 3.30 5.86 6.57
C ALA A 66 2.38 5.54 5.38
N ASP A 67 1.77 6.59 4.81
CA ASP A 67 0.90 6.56 3.64
C ASP A 67 1.58 7.07 2.37
N LEU A 68 2.90 7.33 2.40
CA LEU A 68 3.71 7.74 1.25
C LEU A 68 3.27 9.05 0.57
N HIS A 69 2.56 9.91 1.31
CA HIS A 69 2.17 11.24 0.84
C HIS A 69 3.30 12.28 0.91
N GLY A 70 4.44 11.92 1.49
CA GLY A 70 5.54 12.86 1.69
C GLY A 70 5.19 13.98 2.66
N ASP A 71 5.89 15.11 2.51
CA ASP A 71 5.65 16.38 3.21
C ASP A 71 6.14 17.51 2.28
N VAL A 72 6.13 18.77 2.73
CA VAL A 72 6.55 19.95 1.95
C VAL A 72 7.92 19.81 1.30
N ASP A 73 8.84 19.07 1.94
CA ASP A 73 10.21 18.86 1.46
C ASP A 73 10.50 17.40 1.02
N VAL A 74 9.48 16.51 1.03
CA VAL A 74 9.63 15.10 0.68
C VAL A 74 8.61 14.73 -0.37
N ALA A 75 9.08 14.28 -1.54
CA ALA A 75 8.20 13.91 -2.66
C ALA A 75 7.15 12.87 -2.25
N SER A 76 5.90 13.11 -2.67
CA SER A 76 4.81 12.14 -2.54
C SER A 76 4.91 11.12 -3.66
N CYS A 77 4.65 9.85 -3.36
CA CYS A 77 4.42 8.86 -4.43
C CYS A 77 3.27 9.31 -5.35
N TYR A 78 2.32 10.06 -4.78
CA TYR A 78 1.10 10.50 -5.44
C TYR A 78 1.26 11.73 -6.32
N ASP A 79 2.43 12.38 -6.29
CA ASP A 79 2.71 13.51 -7.19
C ASP A 79 2.83 13.05 -8.64
N CYS A 80 3.23 11.80 -8.87
CA CYS A 80 3.43 11.22 -10.19
C CYS A 80 2.69 9.89 -10.42
N HIS A 81 2.45 9.10 -9.37
CA HIS A 81 1.77 7.80 -9.48
C HIS A 81 0.42 7.84 -8.80
N ASP A 82 -0.59 7.24 -9.42
CA ASP A 82 -1.82 6.92 -8.71
C ASP A 82 -1.56 5.68 -7.84
N GLY A 83 -0.89 5.85 -6.71
CA GLY A 83 -0.61 4.83 -5.70
C GLY A 83 0.74 4.10 -5.78
N ALA A 84 1.25 3.73 -4.60
CA ALA A 84 2.61 3.23 -4.42
C ALA A 84 2.81 1.72 -4.71
N GLY A 85 1.73 0.95 -4.77
CA GLY A 85 1.75 -0.50 -4.94
C GLY A 85 1.38 -0.98 -6.35
N GLY A 86 1.52 -0.12 -7.36
CA GLY A 86 1.10 -0.38 -8.74
C GLY A 86 -0.40 -0.22 -9.00
N HIS A 87 -1.15 0.30 -8.02
CA HIS A 87 -2.60 0.48 -8.10
C HIS A 87 -3.04 1.83 -7.51
N PRO A 88 -4.09 2.48 -8.06
CA PRO A 88 -4.70 3.71 -7.57
C PRO A 88 -4.99 3.76 -6.07
N TYR A 89 -4.96 4.98 -5.52
CA TYR A 89 -5.48 5.17 -4.16
C TYR A 89 -6.96 4.74 -4.09
N GLY A 90 -7.35 4.07 -3.01
CA GLY A 90 -8.74 3.62 -2.83
C GLY A 90 -9.14 2.41 -3.67
N TRP A 91 -8.25 1.82 -4.48
CA TRP A 91 -8.54 0.68 -5.37
C TRP A 91 -9.18 -0.55 -4.70
N VAL A 92 -9.02 -0.70 -3.38
CA VAL A 92 -9.65 -1.77 -2.59
C VAL A 92 -11.11 -1.49 -2.19
N ARG A 93 -11.62 -0.28 -2.42
CA ARG A 93 -12.96 0.16 -2.01
C ARG A 93 -13.94 0.06 -3.20
N PRO A 94 -15.09 -0.61 -3.04
CA PRO A 94 -16.04 -0.81 -4.15
C PRO A 94 -16.70 0.46 -4.65
N GLU A 95 -16.71 1.55 -3.86
CA GLU A 95 -17.22 2.87 -4.23
C GLU A 95 -16.25 3.72 -5.06
N GLU A 96 -14.98 3.33 -5.18
CA GLU A 96 -13.95 4.06 -5.91
C GLU A 96 -13.81 3.55 -7.35
N ILE A 97 -13.41 4.42 -8.28
CA ILE A 97 -13.14 4.04 -9.67
C ILE A 97 -11.71 4.49 -10.05
N PRO A 98 -10.82 3.55 -10.43
CA PRO A 98 -11.07 2.12 -10.60
C PRO A 98 -11.10 1.33 -9.27
N PHE A 99 -11.85 0.21 -9.24
CA PHE A 99 -11.93 -0.76 -8.15
C PHE A 99 -11.34 -2.11 -8.57
N HIS A 100 -10.61 -2.79 -7.68
CA HIS A 100 -9.91 -4.04 -8.00
C HIS A 100 -10.84 -5.16 -8.47
N GLY A 101 -12.09 -5.22 -7.97
CA GLY A 101 -13.04 -6.23 -8.44
C GLY A 101 -13.42 -6.04 -9.92
N ASN A 102 -13.46 -4.80 -10.42
CA ASN A 102 -13.72 -4.54 -11.84
C ASN A 102 -12.51 -4.95 -12.69
N ALA A 103 -11.29 -4.66 -12.22
CA ALA A 103 -10.06 -5.09 -12.88
C ALA A 103 -9.93 -6.62 -12.88
N PHE A 104 -10.32 -7.29 -11.80
CA PHE A 104 -10.34 -8.75 -11.74
C PHE A 104 -11.30 -9.36 -12.77
N VAL A 105 -12.45 -8.73 -12.99
CA VAL A 105 -13.40 -9.16 -14.03
C VAL A 105 -12.88 -8.90 -15.45
N SER A 106 -12.14 -7.81 -15.68
CA SER A 106 -11.61 -7.50 -17.02
C SER A 106 -10.35 -8.30 -17.38
N GLU A 107 -9.41 -8.41 -16.45
CA GLU A 107 -8.09 -8.99 -16.69
C GLU A 107 -8.00 -10.47 -16.29
N GLY A 108 -8.87 -10.92 -15.39
CA GLY A 108 -8.84 -12.27 -14.82
C GLY A 108 -7.75 -12.48 -13.75
N PRO A 109 -7.77 -13.63 -13.06
CA PRO A 109 -6.87 -13.91 -11.94
C PRO A 109 -5.39 -13.98 -12.34
N ALA A 110 -5.08 -14.53 -13.53
CA ALA A 110 -3.71 -14.70 -14.02
C ALA A 110 -2.95 -13.38 -14.13
N TYR A 111 -3.65 -12.27 -14.43
CA TYR A 111 -3.03 -10.95 -14.46
C TYR A 111 -2.52 -10.53 -13.07
N CYS A 112 -3.34 -10.75 -12.04
CA CYS A 112 -3.03 -10.41 -10.65
C CYS A 112 -1.93 -11.32 -10.07
N GLU A 113 -1.91 -12.59 -10.44
CA GLU A 113 -0.94 -13.60 -9.97
C GLU A 113 0.51 -13.24 -10.30
N ASN A 114 0.76 -12.43 -11.34
CA ASN A 114 2.09 -11.93 -11.70
C ASN A 114 2.78 -11.17 -10.55
N CYS A 115 1.97 -10.52 -9.69
CA CYS A 115 2.47 -9.77 -8.54
C CYS A 115 2.07 -10.40 -7.21
N HIS A 116 0.83 -10.88 -7.11
CA HIS A 116 0.23 -11.42 -5.89
C HIS A 116 0.48 -12.92 -5.68
N GLY A 117 1.23 -13.54 -6.60
CA GLY A 117 1.62 -14.94 -6.56
C GLY A 117 0.55 -15.87 -7.11
N ALA A 118 0.99 -16.98 -7.70
CA ALA A 118 0.09 -18.00 -8.25
C ALA A 118 -0.84 -18.65 -7.21
N ASP A 119 -0.48 -18.58 -5.93
CA ASP A 119 -1.32 -19.04 -4.82
C ASP A 119 -2.20 -17.93 -4.22
N SER A 120 -2.12 -16.69 -4.74
CA SER A 120 -2.81 -15.51 -4.23
C SER A 120 -2.51 -15.20 -2.75
N ARG A 121 -1.37 -15.68 -2.24
CA ARG A 121 -0.92 -15.48 -0.84
C ARG A 121 0.04 -14.31 -0.67
N GLY A 122 0.14 -13.47 -1.70
CA GLY A 122 0.87 -12.21 -1.64
C GLY A 122 2.10 -12.17 -2.53
N GLY A 123 2.55 -13.29 -3.08
CA GLY A 123 3.65 -13.29 -4.05
C GLY A 123 4.81 -12.39 -3.62
N TRP A 124 5.26 -11.53 -4.53
CA TRP A 124 6.22 -10.49 -4.19
C TRP A 124 5.56 -9.17 -3.76
N SER A 125 4.28 -8.93 -4.07
CA SER A 125 3.57 -7.73 -3.62
C SER A 125 3.31 -7.70 -2.09
N GLY A 126 3.42 -8.84 -1.41
CA GLY A 126 3.10 -9.03 0.01
C GLY A 126 1.61 -8.99 0.34
N VAL A 127 0.73 -8.70 -0.63
CA VAL A 127 -0.71 -8.50 -0.40
C VAL A 127 -1.49 -9.76 -0.77
N SER A 128 -1.96 -10.51 0.24
CA SER A 128 -2.78 -11.70 0.02
C SER A 128 -4.27 -11.38 -0.16
N CYS A 129 -4.90 -12.02 -1.15
CA CYS A 129 -6.36 -12.00 -1.34
C CYS A 129 -7.11 -12.51 -0.10
N TYR A 130 -6.53 -13.49 0.61
CA TYR A 130 -7.10 -14.12 1.79
C TYR A 130 -7.15 -13.20 3.02
N THR A 131 -6.48 -12.05 2.98
CA THR A 131 -6.58 -11.04 4.03
C THR A 131 -8.00 -10.51 4.18
N CYS A 132 -8.72 -10.37 3.07
CA CYS A 132 -10.08 -9.82 3.03
C CYS A 132 -11.11 -10.82 2.48
N HIS A 133 -10.71 -11.69 1.54
CA HIS A 133 -11.58 -12.69 0.91
C HIS A 133 -11.28 -14.07 1.46
N ALA A 134 -12.05 -14.52 2.45
CA ALA A 134 -11.83 -15.82 3.09
C ALA A 134 -11.80 -16.99 2.07
N GLY A 135 -12.69 -16.97 1.07
CA GLY A 135 -12.72 -17.94 -0.03
C GLY A 135 -11.72 -17.70 -1.16
N GLY A 136 -10.71 -16.84 -0.93
CA GLY A 136 -9.62 -16.56 -1.83
C GLY A 136 -9.99 -15.66 -3.02
N PRO A 137 -9.22 -15.70 -4.12
CA PRO A 137 -9.35 -14.78 -5.24
C PRO A 137 -10.64 -14.96 -6.04
N SER A 138 -11.37 -16.06 -5.85
CA SER A 138 -12.63 -16.33 -6.57
C SER A 138 -13.74 -15.31 -6.29
N GLY A 139 -13.63 -14.53 -5.20
CA GLY A 139 -14.66 -13.63 -4.73
C GLY A 139 -15.85 -14.35 -4.05
N HIS A 140 -15.91 -15.67 -4.11
CA HIS A 140 -16.91 -16.45 -3.38
C HIS A 140 -16.54 -16.58 -1.90
N PRO A 141 -17.53 -16.59 -0.99
CA PRO A 141 -17.27 -16.81 0.43
C PRO A 141 -16.87 -18.27 0.73
N ASP A 142 -16.30 -18.50 1.91
CA ASP A 142 -16.03 -19.85 2.41
C ASP A 142 -17.30 -20.72 2.41
N GLY A 143 -17.13 -22.00 2.10
CA GLY A 143 -18.22 -22.97 2.05
C GLY A 143 -19.13 -22.86 0.82
N TRP A 144 -18.78 -22.07 -0.20
CA TRP A 144 -19.54 -21.89 -1.43
C TRP A 144 -19.95 -23.20 -2.13
N MET A 145 -19.08 -24.22 -2.08
CA MET A 145 -19.33 -25.54 -2.66
C MET A 145 -19.93 -26.57 -1.69
N ASN A 146 -20.15 -26.21 -0.42
CA ASN A 146 -20.68 -27.12 0.59
C ASN A 146 -22.22 -26.97 0.72
N PRO A 147 -23.04 -27.98 0.35
CA PRO A 147 -24.51 -27.89 0.42
C PRO A 147 -25.08 -27.55 1.81
N SER A 148 -24.37 -27.95 2.87
CA SER A 148 -24.76 -27.66 4.26
C SER A 148 -24.43 -26.23 4.69
N SER A 149 -23.57 -25.52 3.95
CA SER A 149 -23.20 -24.13 4.27
C SER A 149 -24.35 -23.15 4.03
N ALA A 150 -24.42 -22.11 4.86
CA ALA A 150 -25.32 -20.98 4.64
C ALA A 150 -24.96 -20.21 3.36
N SER A 151 -23.68 -20.23 2.97
CA SER A 151 -23.14 -19.59 1.76
C SER A 151 -23.21 -20.46 0.50
N PHE A 152 -23.85 -21.63 0.55
CA PHE A 152 -23.88 -22.55 -0.60
C PHE A 152 -24.42 -21.90 -1.88
N HIS A 153 -23.70 -22.05 -2.99
CA HIS A 153 -24.04 -21.42 -4.26
C HIS A 153 -25.44 -21.78 -4.77
N GLY A 154 -25.91 -23.02 -4.56
CA GLY A 154 -27.25 -23.44 -4.97
C GLY A 154 -28.37 -22.65 -4.27
N ARG A 155 -28.15 -22.21 -3.02
CA ARG A 155 -29.10 -21.31 -2.32
C ARG A 155 -29.09 -19.93 -2.96
N ARG A 156 -27.91 -19.40 -3.26
CA ARG A 156 -27.79 -18.09 -3.92
C ARG A 156 -28.42 -18.11 -5.32
N ALA A 157 -28.13 -19.13 -6.12
CA ALA A 157 -28.70 -19.33 -7.45
C ALA A 157 -30.23 -19.42 -7.42
N SER A 158 -30.80 -20.21 -6.50
CA SER A 158 -32.26 -20.35 -6.37
C SER A 158 -32.98 -19.08 -5.88
N GLN A 159 -32.31 -18.25 -5.08
CA GLN A 159 -32.91 -17.05 -4.50
C GLN A 159 -32.71 -15.78 -5.34
N GLN A 160 -31.55 -15.66 -5.99
CA GLN A 160 -31.11 -14.43 -6.66
C GLN A 160 -30.93 -14.61 -8.19
N GLY A 161 -31.09 -15.84 -8.70
CA GLY A 161 -30.84 -16.17 -10.09
C GLY A 161 -29.35 -16.22 -10.42
N PHE A 162 -29.02 -16.11 -11.71
CA PHE A 162 -27.68 -16.32 -12.25
C PHE A 162 -27.01 -15.06 -12.80
N GLU A 163 -27.67 -13.90 -12.72
CA GLU A 163 -27.20 -12.69 -13.41
C GLU A 163 -25.81 -12.25 -12.91
N ASP A 164 -25.60 -12.26 -11.60
CA ASP A 164 -24.29 -11.96 -11.03
C ASP A 164 -23.22 -13.00 -11.39
N CYS A 165 -23.62 -14.26 -11.60
CA CYS A 165 -22.71 -15.35 -11.96
C CYS A 165 -22.11 -15.11 -13.35
N ARG A 166 -22.90 -14.55 -14.27
CA ARG A 166 -22.48 -14.31 -15.67
C ARG A 166 -21.28 -13.38 -15.78
N ARG A 167 -21.05 -12.50 -14.78
CA ARG A 167 -19.88 -11.60 -14.77
C ARG A 167 -18.55 -12.36 -14.84
N CYS A 168 -18.48 -13.54 -14.23
CA CYS A 168 -17.25 -14.34 -14.22
C CYS A 168 -17.38 -15.64 -15.01
N HIS A 169 -18.56 -16.26 -15.01
CA HIS A 169 -18.81 -17.56 -15.63
C HIS A 169 -19.26 -17.49 -17.09
N GLY A 170 -19.35 -16.29 -17.67
CA GLY A 170 -19.82 -16.07 -19.04
C GLY A 170 -21.34 -15.93 -19.12
N ASN A 171 -21.83 -15.28 -20.18
CA ASN A 171 -23.27 -15.03 -20.37
C ASN A 171 -24.08 -16.34 -20.50
N ASP A 172 -23.45 -17.36 -21.06
CA ASP A 172 -23.95 -18.73 -21.23
C ASP A 172 -23.69 -19.63 -20.01
N LEU A 173 -22.92 -19.16 -19.03
CA LEU A 173 -22.47 -19.91 -17.86
C LEU A 173 -21.58 -21.13 -18.22
N GLU A 174 -20.89 -21.07 -19.37
CA GLU A 174 -19.99 -22.12 -19.87
C GLU A 174 -18.53 -21.95 -19.42
N GLY A 175 -18.28 -21.08 -18.44
CA GLY A 175 -16.99 -20.99 -17.74
C GLY A 175 -16.34 -19.62 -17.83
N GLY A 176 -16.64 -18.80 -18.82
CA GLY A 176 -16.15 -17.41 -18.92
C GLY A 176 -14.67 -17.25 -18.52
N ILE A 177 -14.39 -16.28 -17.65
CA ILE A 177 -13.05 -16.08 -17.07
C ILE A 177 -12.75 -17.00 -15.88
N SER A 178 -13.78 -17.62 -15.28
CA SER A 178 -13.59 -18.51 -14.12
C SER A 178 -13.08 -19.90 -14.53
N GLY A 179 -13.30 -20.29 -15.78
CA GLY A 179 -13.01 -21.64 -16.30
C GLY A 179 -13.93 -22.73 -15.75
N VAL A 180 -15.01 -22.38 -15.03
CA VAL A 180 -15.92 -23.34 -14.38
C VAL A 180 -17.34 -23.19 -14.94
N ALA A 181 -17.83 -24.21 -15.64
CA ALA A 181 -19.16 -24.23 -16.22
C ALA A 181 -20.20 -24.83 -15.26
N CYS A 182 -21.46 -24.41 -15.38
CA CYS A 182 -22.54 -25.05 -14.61
C CYS A 182 -22.68 -26.55 -14.95
N SER A 183 -22.50 -26.89 -16.23
CA SER A 183 -22.59 -28.24 -16.77
C SER A 183 -21.48 -29.17 -16.29
N ASP A 184 -20.40 -28.66 -15.70
CA ASP A 184 -19.36 -29.48 -15.06
C ASP A 184 -19.94 -30.32 -13.92
N CYS A 185 -21.03 -29.86 -13.29
CA CYS A 185 -21.69 -30.56 -12.18
C CYS A 185 -23.21 -30.76 -12.36
N HIS A 186 -23.91 -29.90 -13.13
CA HIS A 186 -25.37 -29.89 -13.23
C HIS A 186 -25.86 -30.28 -14.64
N GLN A 187 -26.20 -31.55 -14.82
CA GLN A 187 -26.74 -32.14 -16.06
C GLN A 187 -28.27 -32.16 -16.08
#